data_AF-A0A9W4TB41-F1
#
_entry.id   AF-A0A9W4TB41-F1
#
_cell.length_a   1.000
_cell.length_b   1.000
_cell.length_c   1.000
_cell.angle_alpha   90.00
_cell.angle_beta   90.00
_cell.angle_gamma   90.00
#
_symmetry.space_group_name_H-M   'P 1'
#
loop_
_entity.id
_entity.type
_entity.pdbx_description
1 polymer ?
#
loop_
_entity_poly.entity_id
_entity_poly.type
_entity_poly.pdbx_seq_one_letter_code
_entity_poly.pdbx_strand_id
1 'polypeptide(L)'
;VFLIVFLVVGIVIFRQLQAKKNKKTSSLKEIVIRPTKKHSASVIFLHGLGNNAENQRRICQPLTKNFPHIKFIIPQAPTISVSMNGGRRMPA
;
A
#
# COMPACT_ATOMS: atom_id res chain seq x y z
N VAL A 1 -30.83 22.33 -30.53
CA VAL A 1 -29.60 22.94 -29.95
C VAL A 1 -29.52 22.75 -28.44
N PHE A 2 -30.47 23.27 -27.65
CA PHE A 2 -30.46 23.10 -26.18
C PHE A 2 -30.41 21.64 -25.70
N LEU A 3 -31.22 20.74 -26.29
CA LEU A 3 -31.21 19.30 -25.93
C LEU A 3 -29.83 18.64 -26.15
N ILE A 4 -29.17 19.02 -27.26
CA ILE A 4 -27.83 18.51 -27.60
C ILE A 4 -26.81 19.03 -26.60
N VAL A 5 -26.92 20.31 -26.19
CA VAL A 5 -26.06 20.90 -25.16
C VAL A 5 -26.23 20.20 -23.82
N PHE A 6 -27.46 19.95 -23.36
CA PHE A 6 -27.71 19.23 -22.10
C PHE A 6 -27.18 17.79 -22.14
N LEU A 7 -27.34 17.10 -23.27
CA LEU A 7 -26.84 15.74 -23.45
C LEU A 7 -25.30 15.70 -23.43
N VAL A 8 -24.63 16.63 -24.10
CA VAL A 8 -23.17 16.73 -24.10
C VAL A 8 -22.64 17.08 -22.71
N VAL A 9 -23.24 18.06 -22.03
CA VAL A 9 -22.85 18.44 -20.66
C VAL A 9 -23.07 17.27 -19.69
N GLY A 10 -24.19 16.57 -19.79
CA GLY A 10 -24.48 15.39 -18.99
C GLY A 10 -23.44 14.27 -19.17
N ILE A 11 -23.04 14.00 -20.42
CA ILE A 11 -21.98 13.02 -20.73
C ILE A 11 -20.63 13.46 -20.14
N VAL A 12 -20.27 14.73 -20.27
CA VAL A 12 -18.99 15.26 -19.73
C VAL A 12 -18.95 15.14 -18.21
N ILE A 13 -20.02 15.57 -17.52
CA ILE A 13 -20.12 15.48 -16.05
C ILE A 13 -20.07 14.00 -15.62
N PHE A 14 -20.83 13.13 -16.27
CA PHE A 14 -20.83 11.70 -15.97
C PHE A 14 -19.44 11.07 -16.14
N ARG A 15 -18.71 11.42 -17.21
CA ARG A 15 -17.32 10.96 -17.42
C ARG A 15 -16.37 11.47 -16.34
N GLN A 16 -16.51 12.71 -15.89
CA GLN A 16 -15.70 13.26 -14.80
C GLN A 16 -15.98 12.57 -13.46
N LEU A 17 -17.24 12.25 -13.17
CA LEU A 17 -17.61 11.48 -11.97
C LEU A 17 -17.00 10.07 -11.99
N GLN A 18 -17.00 9.41 -13.15
CA GLN A 18 -16.35 8.10 -13.31
C GLN A 18 -14.82 8.18 -13.18
N ALA A 19 -14.19 9.25 -13.67
CA ALA A 19 -12.75 9.46 -13.52
C ALA A 19 -12.32 9.68 -12.06
N LYS A 20 -13.12 10.42 -11.27
CA LYS A 20 -12.85 10.67 -9.85
C LYS A 20 -13.00 9.41 -8.98
N LYS A 21 -13.93 8.52 -9.33
CA LYS A 21 -14.13 7.23 -8.65
C LYS A 21 -12.97 6.24 -8.87
N ASN A 22 -12.23 6.37 -9.97
CA ASN A 22 -11.14 5.49 -10.36
C ASN A 22 -9.75 5.96 -9.89
N LYS A 23 -9.68 6.79 -8.84
CA LYS A 23 -8.41 7.16 -8.21
C LYS A 23 -7.82 5.92 -7.53
N LYS A 24 -7.07 5.14 -8.30
CA LYS A 24 -6.34 3.94 -7.86
C LYS A 24 -5.40 4.38 -6.73
N THR A 25 -5.68 3.92 -5.51
CA THR A 25 -4.72 4.03 -4.42
C THR A 25 -3.50 3.24 -4.85
N SER A 26 -2.33 3.89 -4.92
CA SER A 26 -1.10 3.18 -5.24
C SER A 26 -0.82 2.21 -4.09
N SER A 27 -0.90 0.91 -4.37
CA SER A 27 -0.48 -0.12 -3.41
C SER A 27 0.97 0.14 -3.03
N LEU A 28 1.28 0.04 -1.74
CA LEU A 28 2.66 0.11 -1.28
C LEU A 28 3.44 -1.07 -1.86
N LYS A 29 4.75 -0.89 -2.04
CA LYS A 29 5.63 -2.04 -2.25
C LYS A 29 5.65 -2.83 -0.95
N GLU A 30 5.58 -4.15 -1.03
CA GLU A 30 5.50 -5.01 0.14
C GLU A 30 6.24 -6.33 -0.08
N ILE A 31 6.67 -6.91 1.03
CA ILE A 31 7.21 -8.27 1.09
C ILE A 31 6.17 -9.13 1.80
N VAL A 32 5.79 -10.25 1.17
CA VAL A 32 4.84 -11.20 1.76
C VAL A 32 5.53 -12.53 1.99
N ILE A 33 5.54 -12.98 3.24
CA ILE A 33 5.93 -14.33 3.61
C ILE A 33 4.66 -15.16 3.75
N ARG A 34 4.45 -16.09 2.81
CA ARG A 34 3.26 -16.94 2.78
C ARG A 34 3.28 -17.95 3.93
N PRO A 35 2.11 -18.30 4.49
CA PRO A 35 2.02 -19.37 5.47
C PRO A 35 2.34 -20.71 4.81
N THR A 36 2.90 -21.64 5.57
CA THR A 36 3.26 -22.99 5.10
C THR A 36 2.22 -24.04 5.45
N LYS A 37 1.29 -23.72 6.36
CA LYS A 37 0.08 -24.50 6.67
C LYS A 37 -1.18 -23.70 6.32
N LYS A 38 -2.36 -24.30 6.56
CA LYS A 38 -3.65 -23.63 6.38
C LYS A 38 -3.61 -22.26 7.07
N HIS A 39 -3.78 -21.21 6.26
CA HIS A 39 -3.76 -19.83 6.72
C HIS A 39 -4.92 -19.59 7.70
N SER A 40 -4.62 -19.01 8.86
CA SER A 40 -5.63 -18.63 9.84
C SER A 40 -5.42 -17.23 10.43
N ALA A 41 -4.23 -16.64 10.28
CA ALA A 41 -3.94 -15.32 10.81
C ALA A 41 -2.91 -14.56 9.95
N SER A 42 -2.93 -13.24 10.05
CA SER A 42 -1.97 -12.37 9.38
C SER A 42 -1.36 -11.36 10.33
N VAL A 43 -0.07 -11.10 10.14
CA VAL A 43 0.67 -10.07 10.86
C VAL A 43 1.16 -9.06 9.84
N ILE A 44 0.83 -7.79 10.06
CA ILE A 44 1.37 -6.67 9.29
C ILE A 44 2.48 -6.05 10.14
N PHE A 45 3.72 -6.11 9.65
CA PHE A 45 4.89 -5.64 10.38
C PHE A 45 5.41 -4.33 9.78
N LEU A 46 5.26 -3.22 10.50
CA LEU A 46 5.71 -1.89 10.07
C LEU A 46 7.12 -1.63 10.59
N HIS A 47 7.99 -1.10 9.73
CA HIS A 47 9.34 -0.72 10.11
C HIS A 47 9.38 0.72 10.68
N GLY A 48 10.42 1.03 11.46
CA GLY A 48 10.66 2.39 11.96
C GLY A 48 11.18 3.35 10.89
N LEU A 49 11.30 4.64 11.26
CA LEU A 49 11.79 5.73 10.41
C LEU A 49 13.14 5.39 9.75
N GLY A 50 13.22 5.61 8.44
CA GLY A 50 14.44 5.40 7.65
C GLY A 50 14.83 3.93 7.43
N ASN A 51 14.06 2.97 7.95
CA ASN A 51 14.36 1.54 7.83
C ASN A 51 13.76 0.93 6.55
N ASN A 52 14.08 -0.34 6.29
CA ASN A 52 13.67 -1.08 5.09
C ASN A 52 12.89 -2.34 5.46
N ALA A 53 11.87 -2.69 4.68
CA ALA A 53 11.09 -3.92 4.79
C ALA A 53 11.97 -5.19 4.79
N GLU A 54 13.07 -5.22 4.04
CA GLU A 54 13.97 -6.40 3.99
C GLU A 54 14.63 -6.70 5.35
N ASN A 55 14.92 -5.67 6.14
CA ASN A 55 15.47 -5.86 7.49
C ASN A 55 14.46 -6.55 8.41
N GLN A 56 13.18 -6.19 8.28
CA GLN A 56 12.09 -6.83 9.03
C GLN A 56 11.79 -8.24 8.51
N ARG A 57 11.96 -8.50 7.21
CA ARG A 57 11.84 -9.86 6.63
C ARG A 57 12.79 -10.84 7.31
N ARG A 58 14.04 -10.42 7.55
CA ARG A 58 15.05 -11.25 8.23
C ARG A 58 14.65 -11.62 9.65
N ILE A 59 13.86 -10.78 10.32
CA ILE A 59 13.33 -11.01 11.67
C ILE A 59 12.07 -11.90 11.60
N CYS A 60 11.16 -11.66 10.65
CA CYS A 60 9.91 -12.43 10.53
C CYS A 60 10.12 -13.84 9.94
N GLN A 61 11.08 -14.04 9.05
CA GLN A 61 11.26 -15.30 8.32
C GLN A 61 11.50 -16.50 9.26
N PRO A 62 12.36 -16.44 10.30
CA PRO A 62 12.53 -17.55 11.23
C PRO A 62 11.28 -17.87 12.05
N LEU A 63 10.44 -16.88 12.34
CA LEU A 63 9.21 -17.05 13.14
C LEU A 63 8.17 -17.94 12.44
N THR A 64 8.24 -18.04 11.10
CA THR A 64 7.35 -18.92 10.32
C THR A 64 7.45 -20.39 10.71
N LYS A 65 8.58 -20.83 11.29
CA LYS A 65 8.75 -22.19 11.81
C LYS A 65 7.83 -22.47 13.00
N ASN A 66 7.69 -21.48 13.90
CA ASN A 66 6.86 -21.59 15.09
C ASN A 66 5.39 -21.27 14.80
N PHE A 67 5.14 -20.42 13.80
CA PHE A 67 3.81 -19.96 13.41
C PHE A 67 3.48 -20.24 11.93
N PRO A 68 3.38 -21.52 11.52
CA PRO A 68 3.27 -21.89 10.11
C PRO A 68 1.93 -21.51 9.46
N HIS A 69 0.91 -21.18 10.25
CA HIS A 69 -0.41 -20.75 9.79
C HIS A 69 -0.52 -19.21 9.61
N ILE A 70 0.54 -18.46 9.96
CA ILE A 70 0.56 -17.00 9.88
C ILE A 70 1.17 -16.54 8.56
N LYS A 71 0.46 -15.63 7.87
CA LYS A 71 0.99 -14.85 6.75
C LYS A 71 1.60 -13.55 7.29
N PHE A 72 2.86 -13.28 6.98
CA PHE A 72 3.50 -12.00 7.33
C PHE A 72 3.48 -11.07 6.12
N ILE A 73 3.04 -9.83 6.34
CA ILE A 73 3.01 -8.75 5.34
C ILE A 73 3.89 -7.63 5.87
N ILE A 74 4.89 -7.24 5.09
CA ILE A 74 5.90 -6.27 5.51
C ILE A 74 5.92 -5.17 4.44
N PRO A 75 5.10 -4.12 4.59
CA PRO A 75 5.07 -3.01 3.65
C PRO A 75 6.35 -2.18 3.75
N GLN A 76 6.75 -1.61 2.62
CA GLN A 76 7.81 -0.62 2.52
C GLN A 76 7.16 0.77 2.52
N ALA A 77 7.49 1.60 3.51
CA ALA A 77 7.08 3.00 3.52
C ALA A 77 7.68 3.74 2.30
N PRO A 78 6.93 4.70 1.72
CA PRO A 78 7.45 5.51 0.62
C PRO A 78 8.62 6.38 1.08
N THR A 79 9.50 6.74 0.15
CA THR A 79 10.61 7.65 0.44
C THR A 79 10.13 9.10 0.34
N ILE A 80 9.98 9.77 1.48
CA ILE A 80 9.51 11.16 1.58
C ILE A 80 10.52 12.03 2.34
N SER A 81 10.44 13.35 2.19
CA SER A 81 11.23 14.31 2.97
C SER A 81 10.67 14.43 4.39
N VAL A 82 11.53 14.31 5.40
CA VAL A 82 11.12 14.36 6.81
C VAL A 82 11.58 15.68 7.43
N SER A 83 10.64 16.56 7.78
CA SER A 83 10.92 17.91 8.29
C SER A 83 11.79 17.90 9.55
N MET A 84 11.50 17.01 10.52
CA MET A 84 12.30 16.82 11.73
C MET A 84 13.76 16.42 11.43
N ASN A 85 14.00 15.76 10.30
CA ASN A 85 15.33 15.33 9.88
C ASN A 85 15.98 16.30 8.88
N GLY A 86 15.53 17.56 8.86
CA GLY A 86 16.06 18.61 7.98
C GLY A 86 15.68 18.41 6.50
N GLY A 87 14.52 17.83 6.22
CA GLY A 87 14.06 17.57 4.85
C GLY A 87 14.73 16.37 4.17
N ARG A 88 15.56 15.60 4.89
CA ARG A 88 16.19 14.39 4.35
C ARG A 88 15.15 13.39 3.85
N ARG A 89 15.37 12.86 2.64
CA ARG A 89 14.51 11.83 2.04
C ARG A 89 14.87 10.45 2.58
N MET A 90 13.89 9.78 3.15
CA MET A 90 14.04 8.42 3.68
C MET A 90 12.69 7.71 3.72
N PRO A 91 12.64 6.38 3.87
CA PRO A 91 11.38 5.68 4.14
C PRO A 91 10.69 6.25 5.39
N ALA A 92 9.50 6.81 5.23
CA ALA A 92 8.72 7.43 6.29
C ALA A 92 7.22 7.49 5.98
#